data_AF-A0A835SBF2-F1
#
_entry.id   AF-A0A835SBF2-F1
#
_cell.length_a   1.000
_cell.length_b   1.000
_cell.length_c   1.000
_cell.angle_alpha   90.00
_cell.angle_beta   90.00
_cell.angle_gamma   90.00
#
_symmetry.space_group_name_H-M   'P 1'
#
loop_
_entity.id
_entity.type
_entity.pdbx_description
1 polymer ?
#
loop_
_entity_poly.entity_id
_entity_poly.type
_entity_poly.pdbx_seq_one_letter_code
_entity_poly.pdbx_strand_id
1 'polypeptide(L)'
;MAAAARRLRNTTQLLVGDFSPSHLHCVCCAASFRMINPHMKVLVLLRDPVARAVSRFVEFKRPHLHRWSAHGQLQNHTFVSYVEAELALLRGCLATARRFQPAAPRSGPAGASSSPRGWGAGWDMGQWMEAQCYAHNNILGWSVYAPFLENYAAQFGWRQMKVLYTPDMLAAPNVTLRAVEDFLGAPRVRLHPNDKLDGLFNTRECYHSTCMRKRPEVQPLTAAIGDVAGGITESDVVSADDVGALNLTAAAAAGGAGASSSASAFGRAVAALRQFYAPHVQQLFTWADQGVIPQPPPAWRAVYGLPPQQQPAG
;
A
#
# COMPACT_ATOMS: atom_id res chain seq x y z
N MET A 1 49.35 14.79 -20.17
CA MET A 1 48.04 14.11 -20.40
C MET A 1 47.67 13.04 -19.36
N ALA A 2 48.55 12.59 -18.47
CA ALA A 2 48.23 11.52 -17.49
C ALA A 2 47.40 11.98 -16.26
N ALA A 3 47.33 13.28 -15.95
CA ALA A 3 46.59 13.79 -14.78
C ALA A 3 45.07 13.90 -15.01
N ALA A 4 44.61 14.05 -16.26
CA ALA A 4 43.18 14.09 -16.59
C ALA A 4 42.52 12.69 -16.51
N ALA A 5 43.27 11.63 -16.79
CA ALA A 5 42.78 10.24 -16.72
C ALA A 5 42.58 9.74 -15.27
N ARG A 6 43.20 10.39 -14.27
CA ARG A 6 43.09 9.99 -12.86
C ARG A 6 41.87 10.59 -12.15
N ARG A 7 41.27 11.67 -12.68
CA ARG A 7 40.00 12.23 -12.15
C ARG A 7 38.76 11.42 -12.55
N LEU A 8 38.84 10.58 -13.57
CA LEU A 8 37.72 9.74 -14.02
C LEU A 8 37.57 8.42 -13.23
N ARG A 9 38.50 8.09 -12.33
CA ARG A 9 38.52 6.79 -11.62
C ARG A 9 37.88 6.78 -10.23
N ASN A 10 37.26 7.87 -9.77
CA ASN A 10 36.73 7.88 -8.40
C ASN A 10 35.53 8.79 -8.14
N THR A 11 34.83 9.23 -9.18
CA THR A 11 33.45 9.68 -9.00
C THR A 11 32.59 8.42 -8.94
N THR A 12 32.50 7.80 -7.77
CA THR A 12 31.41 6.84 -7.50
C THR A 12 30.13 7.48 -7.99
N GLN A 13 29.46 6.85 -8.96
CA GLN A 13 28.13 7.26 -9.37
C GLN A 13 27.22 7.08 -8.16
N LEU A 14 27.09 8.15 -7.37
CA LEU A 14 26.25 8.17 -6.19
C LEU A 14 24.81 8.30 -6.68
N LEU A 15 24.01 7.28 -6.40
CA LEU A 15 22.56 7.37 -6.53
C LEU A 15 22.03 8.04 -5.28
N VAL A 16 21.39 9.19 -5.45
CA VAL A 16 20.72 9.92 -4.36
C VAL A 16 19.23 9.72 -4.53
N GLY A 17 18.56 9.38 -3.43
CA GLY A 17 17.12 9.23 -3.36
C GLY A 17 16.57 9.93 -2.13
N ASP A 18 15.27 10.14 -2.14
CA ASP A 18 14.51 10.60 -0.99
C ASP A 18 13.38 9.61 -0.70
N PHE A 19 12.90 9.60 0.54
CA PHE A 19 11.82 8.74 0.98
C PHE A 19 10.82 9.51 1.83
N SER A 20 9.56 9.47 1.40
CA SER A 20 8.43 9.83 2.24
C SER A 20 7.25 8.91 1.94
N PRO A 21 6.56 8.39 2.98
CA PRO A 21 5.37 7.57 2.79
C PRO A 21 4.18 8.37 2.22
N SER A 22 4.23 9.70 2.19
CA SER A 22 3.16 10.55 1.64
C SER A 22 3.32 10.88 0.16
N HIS A 23 4.50 10.63 -0.44
CA HIS A 23 4.76 11.02 -1.83
C HIS A 23 3.77 10.38 -2.81
N LEU A 24 3.52 9.08 -2.69
CA LEU A 24 2.61 8.37 -3.60
C LEU A 24 1.20 8.99 -3.58
N HIS A 25 0.69 9.32 -2.39
CA HIS A 25 -0.69 9.76 -2.17
C HIS A 25 -0.91 11.25 -2.42
N CYS A 26 0.17 12.01 -2.55
CA CYS A 26 0.13 13.42 -2.88
C CYS A 26 -0.22 13.61 -4.37
N VAL A 27 -1.46 14.02 -4.64
CA VAL A 27 -2.01 14.14 -6.00
C VAL A 27 -1.18 15.06 -6.90
N CYS A 28 -0.60 16.14 -6.37
CA CYS A 28 0.26 17.05 -7.16
C CYS A 28 1.72 16.61 -7.27
N CYS A 29 2.21 15.72 -6.38
CA CYS A 29 3.63 15.45 -6.25
C CYS A 29 4.23 14.78 -7.48
N ALA A 30 3.49 13.91 -8.18
CA ALA A 30 3.99 13.27 -9.40
C ALA A 30 4.39 14.30 -10.47
N ALA A 31 3.54 15.29 -10.71
CA ALA A 31 3.81 16.37 -11.67
C ALA A 31 4.96 17.25 -11.20
N SER A 32 4.97 17.65 -9.92
CA SER A 32 6.05 18.47 -9.34
C SER A 32 7.41 17.77 -9.44
N PHE A 33 7.48 16.48 -9.11
CA PHE A 33 8.71 15.72 -9.23
C PHE A 33 9.15 15.54 -10.68
N ARG A 34 8.21 15.36 -11.62
CA ARG A 34 8.53 15.29 -13.05
C ARG A 34 9.14 16.60 -13.56
N MET A 35 8.66 17.74 -13.07
CA MET A 35 9.23 19.05 -13.39
C MET A 35 10.65 19.23 -12.83
N ILE A 36 10.90 18.74 -11.60
CA ILE A 36 12.21 18.85 -10.94
C ILE A 36 13.23 17.92 -11.59
N ASN A 37 12.85 16.67 -11.83
CA ASN A 37 13.72 15.66 -12.42
C ASN A 37 12.93 14.70 -13.32
N PRO A 38 12.90 14.93 -14.65
CA PRO A 38 12.16 14.07 -15.55
C PRO A 38 12.73 12.64 -15.63
N HIS A 39 13.99 12.43 -15.29
CA HIS A 39 14.64 11.12 -15.34
C HIS A 39 14.63 10.37 -14.00
N MET A 40 13.90 10.88 -12.99
CA MET A 40 13.77 10.22 -11.69
C MET A 40 13.16 8.82 -11.85
N LYS A 41 13.64 7.88 -11.02
CA LYS A 41 13.04 6.56 -10.85
C LYS A 41 12.18 6.55 -9.59
N VAL A 42 11.00 5.97 -9.68
CA VAL A 42 10.02 5.92 -8.59
C VAL A 42 9.93 4.49 -8.06
N LEU A 43 10.20 4.31 -6.77
CA LEU A 43 10.06 3.04 -6.07
C LEU A 43 8.79 3.09 -5.20
N VAL A 44 7.93 2.08 -5.32
CA VAL A 44 6.69 1.98 -4.56
C VAL A 44 6.60 0.62 -3.90
N LEU A 45 6.47 0.59 -2.57
CA LEU A 45 6.25 -0.64 -1.81
C LEU A 45 4.78 -0.71 -1.36
N LEU A 46 4.06 -1.72 -1.85
CA LEU A 46 2.65 -1.95 -1.54
C LEU A 46 2.50 -3.05 -0.48
N ARG A 47 1.36 -3.04 0.21
CA ARG A 47 0.95 -4.05 1.19
C ARG A 47 -0.52 -4.39 0.92
N ASP A 48 -1.02 -5.48 1.49
CA ASP A 48 -2.45 -5.78 1.49
C ASP A 48 -3.23 -4.54 1.98
N PRO A 49 -4.17 -3.99 1.19
CA PRO A 49 -4.89 -2.76 1.52
C PRO A 49 -5.57 -2.77 2.90
N VAL A 50 -6.18 -3.90 3.29
CA VAL A 50 -6.84 -4.04 4.60
C VAL A 50 -5.80 -4.08 5.71
N ALA A 51 -4.76 -4.91 5.58
CA ALA A 51 -3.71 -5.01 6.57
C ALA A 51 -2.98 -3.67 6.78
N ARG A 52 -2.79 -2.90 5.70
CA ARG A 52 -2.21 -1.55 5.75
C ARG A 52 -3.13 -0.57 6.47
N ALA A 53 -4.44 -0.59 6.20
CA ALA A 53 -5.44 0.24 6.90
C ALA A 53 -5.48 -0.07 8.41
N VAL A 54 -5.56 -1.35 8.79
CA VAL A 54 -5.53 -1.77 10.20
C VAL A 54 -4.22 -1.33 10.87
N SER A 55 -3.08 -1.53 10.20
CA SER A 55 -1.77 -1.12 10.72
C SER A 55 -1.70 0.38 10.99
N ARG A 56 -2.23 1.20 10.07
CA ARG A 56 -2.25 2.66 10.23
C ARG A 56 -3.21 3.12 11.31
N PHE A 57 -4.36 2.46 11.46
CA PHE A 57 -5.30 2.74 12.55
C PHE A 57 -4.66 2.46 13.92
N VAL A 58 -4.02 1.29 14.08
CA VAL A 58 -3.33 0.91 15.33
C VAL A 58 -2.18 1.86 15.65
N GLU A 59 -1.43 2.29 14.63
CA GLU A 59 -0.41 3.33 14.80
C GLU A 59 -1.02 4.59 15.41
N PHE A 60 -2.13 5.10 14.86
CA PHE A 60 -2.79 6.34 15.31
C PHE A 60 -3.42 6.23 16.71
N LYS A 61 -3.67 5.02 17.19
CA LYS A 61 -4.15 4.75 18.54
C LYS A 61 -3.07 4.84 19.62
N ARG A 62 -1.80 5.04 19.27
CA ARG A 62 -0.72 5.07 20.26
C ARG A 62 -0.68 6.39 21.06
N PRO A 63 -0.52 6.33 22.40
CA PRO A 63 -0.49 7.48 23.30
C PRO A 63 0.37 8.66 22.88
N HIS A 64 1.60 8.40 22.43
CA HIS A 64 2.56 9.45 22.11
C HIS A 64 2.24 10.19 20.81
N LEU A 65 1.38 9.65 19.94
CA LEU A 65 0.93 10.34 18.74
C LEU A 65 -0.27 11.26 19.01
N HIS A 66 -0.91 11.20 20.18
CA HIS A 66 -2.07 12.04 20.51
C HIS A 66 -1.78 13.54 20.59
N ARG A 67 -0.51 13.93 20.71
CA ARG A 67 -0.13 15.35 20.78
C ARG A 67 -0.38 16.10 19.47
N TRP A 68 -0.61 15.42 18.35
CA TRP A 68 -0.97 16.09 17.09
C TRP A 68 -2.50 16.08 16.90
N SER A 69 -3.07 17.26 16.70
CA SER A 69 -4.51 17.55 16.76
C SER A 69 -5.39 16.68 15.86
N ALA A 70 -4.87 16.22 14.72
CA ALA A 70 -5.59 15.33 13.81
C ALA A 70 -5.83 13.91 14.39
N HIS A 71 -5.06 13.47 15.38
CA HIS A 71 -5.21 12.12 15.98
C HIS A 71 -6.26 12.05 17.09
N GLY A 72 -6.73 13.20 17.61
CA GLY A 72 -7.71 13.25 18.68
C GLY A 72 -9.04 12.63 18.28
N GLN A 73 -9.49 12.88 17.04
CA GLN A 73 -10.75 12.35 16.53
C GLN A 73 -10.77 10.81 16.51
N LEU A 74 -9.64 10.18 16.22
CA LEU A 74 -9.51 8.72 16.18
C LEU A 74 -9.62 8.05 17.56
N GLN A 75 -9.42 8.78 18.67
CA GLN A 75 -9.48 8.17 20.01
C GLN A 75 -10.85 7.63 20.35
N ASN A 76 -11.90 8.27 19.87
CA ASN A 76 -13.28 7.89 20.18
C ASN A 76 -13.82 6.77 19.27
N HIS A 77 -13.01 6.29 18.33
CA HIS A 77 -13.42 5.22 17.42
C HIS A 77 -12.84 3.87 17.79
N THR A 78 -13.61 2.80 17.66
CA THR A 78 -13.06 1.46 17.44
C THR A 78 -12.67 1.35 15.97
N PHE A 79 -11.93 0.30 15.57
CA PHE A 79 -11.66 0.10 14.14
C PHE A 79 -12.96 -0.04 13.34
N VAL A 80 -13.97 -0.71 13.92
CA VAL A 80 -15.29 -0.88 13.32
C VAL A 80 -15.98 0.45 13.10
N SER A 81 -16.15 1.26 14.17
CA SER A 81 -16.86 2.53 14.04
C SER A 81 -16.12 3.54 13.18
N TYR A 82 -14.78 3.46 13.12
CA TYR A 82 -13.98 4.25 12.19
C TYR A 82 -14.24 3.86 10.73
N VAL A 83 -14.19 2.57 10.41
CA VAL A 83 -14.42 2.07 9.04
C VAL A 83 -15.81 2.45 8.55
N GLU A 84 -16.84 2.31 9.39
CA GLU A 84 -18.21 2.67 9.04
C GLU A 84 -18.35 4.16 8.73
N ALA A 85 -17.87 5.03 9.62
CA ALA A 85 -17.93 6.47 9.44
C ALA A 85 -17.12 6.93 8.21
N GLU A 86 -15.89 6.44 8.08
CA GLU A 86 -14.98 6.89 7.04
C GLU A 86 -15.37 6.39 5.65
N LEU A 87 -15.87 5.15 5.52
CA LEU A 87 -16.41 4.68 4.24
C LEU A 87 -17.64 5.48 3.81
N ALA A 88 -18.48 5.92 4.75
CA ALA A 88 -19.60 6.80 4.43
C ALA A 88 -19.13 8.15 3.88
N LEU A 89 -18.14 8.77 4.53
CA LEU A 89 -17.52 10.02 4.07
C LEU A 89 -16.86 9.86 2.69
N LEU A 90 -16.04 8.82 2.51
CA LEU A 90 -15.39 8.53 1.22
C LEU A 90 -16.42 8.31 0.10
N ARG A 91 -17.48 7.54 0.35
CA ARG A 91 -18.55 7.33 -0.64
C ARG A 91 -19.26 8.64 -1.01
N GLY A 92 -19.52 9.52 -0.04
CA GLY A 92 -20.09 10.84 -0.32
C GLY A 92 -19.17 11.73 -1.16
N CYS A 93 -17.87 11.73 -0.85
CA CYS A 93 -16.86 12.44 -1.64
C CYS A 93 -16.79 11.91 -3.08
N LEU A 94 -16.72 10.58 -3.24
CA LEU A 94 -16.68 9.93 -4.56
C LEU A 94 -17.96 10.18 -5.37
N ALA A 95 -19.12 10.17 -4.72
CA ALA A 95 -20.39 10.52 -5.37
C ALA A 95 -20.38 11.97 -5.90
N THR A 96 -19.69 12.88 -5.20
CA THR A 96 -19.51 14.27 -5.64
C THR A 96 -18.53 14.34 -6.81
N ALA A 97 -17.38 13.66 -6.73
CA ALA A 97 -16.38 13.60 -7.80
C ALA A 97 -16.97 13.06 -9.12
N ARG A 98 -17.82 12.03 -9.05
CA ARG A 98 -18.51 11.45 -10.23
C ARG A 98 -19.35 12.44 -11.02
N ARG A 99 -19.82 13.53 -10.41
CA ARG A 99 -20.58 14.59 -11.12
C ARG A 99 -19.71 15.37 -12.12
N PHE A 100 -18.40 15.29 -11.96
CA PHE A 100 -17.41 15.96 -12.82
C PHE A 100 -16.78 15.00 -13.83
N GLN A 101 -17.15 13.72 -13.82
CA GLN A 101 -16.71 12.80 -14.85
C GLN A 101 -17.39 13.19 -16.17
N PRO A 102 -16.63 13.28 -17.28
CA PRO A 102 -17.22 13.54 -18.58
C PRO A 102 -18.23 12.43 -18.87
N ALA A 103 -19.37 12.80 -19.47
CA ALA A 103 -20.29 11.82 -20.01
C ALA A 103 -19.49 10.87 -20.92
N ALA A 104 -19.67 9.56 -20.74
CA ALA A 104 -18.96 8.55 -21.51
C ALA A 104 -18.96 8.98 -23.00
N PRO A 105 -17.81 8.97 -23.68
CA PRO A 105 -17.73 9.47 -25.04
C PRO A 105 -18.79 8.76 -25.85
N ARG A 106 -19.83 9.51 -26.26
CA ARG A 106 -20.82 9.02 -27.23
C ARG A 106 -19.98 8.53 -28.40
N SER A 107 -20.13 7.26 -28.73
CA SER A 107 -19.39 6.52 -29.76
C SER A 107 -19.40 7.27 -31.09
N GLY A 108 -18.53 8.26 -31.19
CA GLY A 108 -18.31 9.12 -32.33
C GLY A 108 -17.01 8.70 -33.01
N PRO A 109 -16.88 8.95 -34.32
CA PRO A 109 -15.73 8.53 -35.09
C PRO A 109 -14.45 9.06 -34.45
N ALA A 110 -13.47 8.17 -34.30
CA ALA A 110 -12.18 8.39 -33.65
C ALA A 110 -11.34 9.44 -34.40
N GLY A 111 -11.69 10.71 -34.25
CA GLY A 111 -11.02 11.85 -34.88
C GLY A 111 -10.57 12.85 -33.84
N ALA A 112 -9.30 12.73 -33.43
CA ALA A 112 -8.47 13.77 -32.84
C ALA A 112 -9.16 14.82 -31.92
N SER A 113 -9.35 14.48 -30.65
CA SER A 113 -9.42 15.50 -29.59
C SER A 113 -8.02 15.71 -29.03
N SER A 114 -7.35 16.76 -29.51
CA SER A 114 -6.01 17.22 -29.14
C SER A 114 -6.00 18.23 -28.00
N SER A 115 -7.12 18.42 -27.30
CA SER A 115 -7.13 19.22 -26.08
C SER A 115 -6.36 18.47 -24.99
N PRO A 116 -5.38 19.10 -24.32
CA PRO A 116 -4.66 18.45 -23.24
C PRO A 116 -5.68 18.03 -22.17
N ARG A 117 -5.79 16.72 -21.93
CA ARG A 117 -6.69 16.20 -20.91
C ARG A 117 -6.17 16.58 -19.52
N GLY A 118 -6.67 17.71 -19.02
CA GLY A 118 -6.81 18.04 -17.61
C GLY A 118 -5.59 18.02 -16.68
N TRP A 119 -5.88 17.85 -15.40
CA TRP A 119 -5.09 18.27 -14.23
C TRP A 119 -3.92 17.32 -13.96
N GLY A 120 -2.85 17.41 -14.77
CA GLY A 120 -1.72 16.49 -14.73
C GLY A 120 -2.12 15.07 -15.17
N ALA A 121 -1.19 14.31 -15.75
CA ALA A 121 -1.37 12.89 -16.04
C ALA A 121 -2.47 12.53 -17.07
N GLY A 122 -3.06 13.48 -17.79
CA GLY A 122 -4.16 13.17 -18.71
C GLY A 122 -5.51 13.01 -18.01
N TRP A 123 -5.60 13.32 -16.71
CA TRP A 123 -6.80 13.12 -15.89
C TRP A 123 -7.86 14.18 -16.14
N ASP A 124 -9.11 13.75 -16.23
CA ASP A 124 -10.24 14.67 -16.14
C ASP A 124 -10.45 15.16 -14.69
N MET A 125 -11.30 16.18 -14.53
CA MET A 125 -11.60 16.78 -13.23
C MET A 125 -12.20 15.76 -12.25
N GLY A 126 -13.04 14.84 -12.72
CA GLY A 126 -13.66 13.80 -11.90
C GLY A 126 -12.62 12.82 -11.34
N GLN A 127 -11.67 12.38 -12.17
CA GLN A 127 -10.55 11.53 -11.77
C GLN A 127 -9.66 12.23 -10.74
N TRP A 128 -9.33 13.51 -10.97
CA TRP A 128 -8.53 14.29 -10.03
C TRP A 128 -9.26 14.44 -8.67
N MET A 129 -10.55 14.75 -8.68
CA MET A 129 -11.36 14.86 -7.46
C MET A 129 -11.49 13.52 -6.73
N GLU A 130 -11.63 12.41 -7.45
CA GLU A 130 -11.62 11.07 -6.86
C GLU A 130 -10.28 10.79 -6.15
N ALA A 131 -9.15 11.10 -6.78
CA ALA A 131 -7.84 10.96 -6.15
C ALA A 131 -7.70 11.82 -4.88
N GLN A 132 -8.26 13.04 -4.87
CA GLN A 132 -8.29 13.90 -3.68
C GLN A 132 -9.12 13.30 -2.54
N CYS A 133 -10.27 12.69 -2.85
CA CYS A 133 -11.08 11.99 -1.84
C CYS A 133 -10.26 10.93 -1.11
N TYR A 134 -9.48 10.13 -1.84
CA TYR A 134 -8.60 9.13 -1.23
C TYR A 134 -7.39 9.77 -0.53
N ALA A 135 -6.80 10.82 -1.08
CA ALA A 135 -5.60 11.47 -0.53
C ALA A 135 -5.85 12.12 0.84
N HIS A 136 -7.05 12.64 1.08
CA HIS A 136 -7.42 13.23 2.37
C HIS A 136 -7.54 12.21 3.51
N ASN A 137 -7.77 10.93 3.19
CA ASN A 137 -7.87 9.90 4.20
C ASN A 137 -6.63 8.98 4.23
N ASN A 138 -5.77 9.17 5.23
CA ASN A 138 -4.52 8.42 5.30
C ASN A 138 -4.65 6.98 5.85
N ILE A 139 -5.79 6.58 6.45
CA ILE A 139 -5.98 5.21 6.97
C ILE A 139 -6.60 4.32 5.90
N LEU A 140 -7.78 4.67 5.39
CA LEU A 140 -8.50 3.93 4.35
C LEU A 140 -8.13 4.37 2.94
N GLY A 141 -8.14 5.68 2.67
CA GLY A 141 -7.99 6.23 1.32
C GLY A 141 -6.63 5.93 0.70
N TRP A 142 -5.55 6.06 1.47
CA TRP A 142 -4.20 5.72 1.01
C TRP A 142 -3.97 4.24 0.69
N SER A 143 -4.90 3.34 1.03
CA SER A 143 -4.85 1.94 0.61
C SER A 143 -5.45 1.72 -0.79
N VAL A 144 -6.04 2.76 -1.39
CA VAL A 144 -6.57 2.76 -2.76
C VAL A 144 -5.45 3.08 -3.74
N TYR A 145 -4.58 2.10 -4.01
CA TYR A 145 -3.32 2.37 -4.73
C TYR A 145 -3.48 2.78 -6.19
N ALA A 146 -4.53 2.30 -6.88
CA ALA A 146 -4.62 2.41 -8.33
C ALA A 146 -4.59 3.87 -8.84
N PRO A 147 -5.44 4.80 -8.37
CA PRO A 147 -5.37 6.20 -8.82
C PRO A 147 -3.98 6.81 -8.62
N PHE A 148 -3.32 6.54 -7.50
CA PHE A 148 -2.00 7.10 -7.25
C PHE A 148 -0.90 6.54 -8.16
N LEU A 149 -0.92 5.23 -8.42
CA LEU A 149 0.01 4.61 -9.35
C LEU A 149 -0.20 5.12 -10.78
N GLU A 150 -1.45 5.26 -11.20
CA GLU A 150 -1.80 5.80 -12.52
C GLU A 150 -1.29 7.24 -12.69
N ASN A 151 -1.43 8.09 -11.66
CA ASN A 151 -0.90 9.46 -11.66
C ASN A 151 0.62 9.47 -11.91
N TYR A 152 1.36 8.67 -11.15
CA TYR A 152 2.81 8.58 -11.31
C TYR A 152 3.21 7.97 -12.67
N ALA A 153 2.49 6.94 -13.13
CA ALA A 153 2.77 6.28 -14.40
C ALA A 153 2.52 7.20 -15.60
N ALA A 154 1.54 8.08 -15.53
CA ALA A 154 1.30 9.05 -16.58
C ALA A 154 2.37 10.16 -16.65
N GLN A 155 3.06 10.45 -15.54
CA GLN A 155 4.14 11.44 -15.50
C GLN A 155 5.50 10.84 -15.88
N PHE A 156 5.81 9.66 -15.37
CA PHE A 156 7.14 9.04 -15.51
C PHE A 156 7.17 7.87 -16.50
N GLY A 157 6.02 7.29 -16.83
CA GLY A 157 5.92 6.02 -17.55
C GLY A 157 6.23 4.82 -16.64
N TRP A 158 5.60 3.68 -16.92
CA TRP A 158 5.78 2.45 -16.13
C TRP A 158 7.24 1.97 -16.09
N ARG A 159 8.06 2.28 -17.10
CA ARG A 159 9.50 1.93 -17.13
C ARG A 159 10.35 2.69 -16.11
N GLN A 160 9.91 3.87 -15.66
CA GLN A 160 10.57 4.64 -14.61
C GLN A 160 9.95 4.36 -13.23
N MET A 161 9.05 3.39 -13.12
CA MET A 161 8.44 2.98 -11.87
C MET A 161 8.77 1.53 -11.55
N LYS A 162 8.93 1.24 -10.27
CA LYS A 162 9.07 -0.12 -9.76
C LYS A 162 8.17 -0.31 -8.56
N VAL A 163 7.14 -1.14 -8.77
CA VAL A 163 6.26 -1.61 -7.71
C VAL A 163 6.87 -2.85 -7.07
N LEU A 164 6.83 -2.90 -5.75
CA LEU A 164 7.28 -3.99 -4.89
C LEU A 164 6.15 -4.35 -3.93
N TYR A 165 6.17 -5.56 -3.38
CA TYR A 165 5.20 -5.99 -2.38
C TYR A 165 5.89 -6.33 -1.06
N THR A 166 5.28 -5.91 0.04
CA THR A 166 5.77 -6.15 1.40
C THR A 166 5.91 -7.65 1.70
N PRO A 167 4.97 -8.54 1.31
CA PRO A 167 5.16 -9.98 1.50
C PRO A 167 6.43 -10.52 0.82
N ASP A 168 6.76 -10.05 -0.38
CA ASP A 168 7.96 -10.50 -1.11
C ASP A 168 9.24 -10.02 -0.42
N MET A 169 9.26 -8.74 0.00
CA MET A 169 10.37 -8.16 0.75
C MET A 169 10.60 -8.92 2.07
N LEU A 170 9.53 -9.32 2.76
CA LEU A 170 9.64 -10.12 3.97
C LEU A 170 10.12 -11.54 3.65
N ALA A 171 9.54 -12.19 2.65
CA ALA A 171 9.86 -13.58 2.31
C ALA A 171 11.28 -13.76 1.77
N ALA A 172 11.75 -12.82 0.93
CA ALA A 172 13.02 -12.91 0.22
C ALA A 172 13.65 -11.52 0.03
N PRO A 173 14.09 -10.83 1.11
CA PRO A 173 14.59 -9.45 1.05
C PRO A 173 15.75 -9.28 0.07
N ASN A 174 16.65 -10.26 0.01
CA ASN A 174 17.77 -10.25 -0.93
C ASN A 174 17.30 -10.24 -2.40
N VAL A 175 16.26 -11.01 -2.75
CA VAL A 175 15.72 -11.05 -4.11
C VAL A 175 15.05 -9.72 -4.44
N THR A 176 14.28 -9.16 -3.51
CA THR A 176 13.61 -7.87 -3.69
C THR A 176 14.62 -6.73 -3.84
N LEU A 177 15.68 -6.70 -3.02
CA LEU A 177 16.74 -5.69 -3.12
C LEU A 177 17.52 -5.82 -4.43
N ARG A 178 17.80 -7.04 -4.91
CA ARG A 178 18.42 -7.25 -6.23
C ARG A 178 17.55 -6.68 -7.36
N ALA A 179 16.23 -6.86 -7.27
CA ALA A 179 15.32 -6.27 -8.24
C ALA A 179 15.29 -4.73 -8.19
N VAL A 180 15.58 -4.13 -7.03
CA VAL A 180 15.75 -2.68 -6.88
C VAL A 180 17.07 -2.22 -7.48
N GLU A 181 18.19 -2.90 -7.19
CA GLU A 181 19.49 -2.59 -7.78
C GLU A 181 19.45 -2.65 -9.30
N ASP A 182 18.90 -3.73 -9.87
CA ASP A 182 18.74 -3.91 -11.31
C ASP A 182 17.87 -2.79 -11.91
N PHE A 183 16.76 -2.43 -11.25
CA PHE A 183 15.90 -1.33 -11.68
C PHE A 183 16.62 0.02 -11.63
N LEU A 184 17.40 0.29 -10.59
CA LEU A 184 18.16 1.53 -10.44
C LEU A 184 19.38 1.58 -11.37
N GLY A 185 19.85 0.45 -11.87
CA GLY A 185 21.14 0.34 -12.56
C GLY A 185 22.31 0.45 -11.57
N ALA A 186 22.07 0.11 -10.30
CA ALA A 186 23.09 0.15 -9.26
C ALA A 186 23.97 -1.11 -9.31
N PRO A 187 25.25 -1.03 -8.93
CA PRO A 187 26.08 -2.21 -8.73
C PRO A 187 25.45 -3.15 -7.70
N ARG A 188 25.46 -4.45 -7.98
CA ARG A 188 25.00 -5.46 -7.02
C ARG A 188 25.92 -5.52 -5.82
N VAL A 189 25.48 -5.02 -4.67
CA VAL A 189 26.27 -5.04 -3.43
C VAL A 189 26.19 -6.42 -2.81
N ARG A 190 27.31 -6.98 -2.35
CA ARG A 190 27.26 -8.19 -1.50
C ARG A 190 26.70 -7.78 -0.14
N LEU A 191 25.42 -8.07 0.07
CA LEU A 191 24.78 -7.94 1.37
C LEU A 191 25.44 -8.94 2.31
N HIS A 192 26.03 -8.46 3.40
CA HIS A 192 26.62 -9.29 4.42
C HIS A 192 25.49 -10.03 5.15
N PRO A 193 25.67 -11.29 5.57
CA PRO A 193 24.69 -11.99 6.41
C PRO A 193 24.38 -11.29 7.75
N ASN A 194 25.19 -10.30 8.15
CA ASN A 194 25.03 -9.51 9.37
C ASN A 194 24.41 -8.13 9.09
N ASP A 195 24.20 -7.77 7.82
CA ASP A 195 23.40 -6.62 7.47
C ASP A 195 21.99 -6.93 7.96
N LYS A 196 21.49 -6.12 8.88
CA LYS A 196 20.23 -6.33 9.63
C LYS A 196 18.99 -6.16 8.75
N LEU A 197 18.95 -6.90 7.63
CA LEU A 197 17.88 -6.87 6.63
C LEU A 197 16.59 -7.52 7.14
N ASP A 198 16.68 -8.28 8.23
CA ASP A 198 15.55 -8.83 8.98
C ASP A 198 15.06 -7.91 10.10
N GLY A 199 15.75 -6.77 10.31
CA GLY A 199 15.38 -5.75 11.27
C GLY A 199 14.14 -5.00 10.82
N LEU A 200 13.08 -5.07 11.63
CA LEU A 200 11.84 -4.37 11.41
C LEU A 200 11.77 -3.18 12.39
N PHE A 201 11.58 -1.99 11.84
CA PHE A 201 11.35 -0.75 12.58
C PHE A 201 9.89 -0.31 12.42
N ASN A 202 9.40 0.50 13.36
CA ASN A 202 8.02 0.99 13.35
C ASN A 202 7.00 -0.15 13.26
N THR A 203 7.27 -1.23 13.99
CA THR A 203 6.40 -2.40 14.07
C THR A 203 5.30 -2.18 15.10
N ARG A 204 4.24 -2.99 15.04
CA ARG A 204 3.06 -2.87 15.93
C ARG A 204 3.42 -2.83 17.41
N GLU A 205 4.52 -3.45 17.80
CA GLU A 205 5.02 -3.49 19.18
C GLU A 205 6.00 -2.35 19.47
N CYS A 206 6.63 -1.75 18.45
CA CYS A 206 7.64 -0.72 18.62
C CYS A 206 7.70 0.33 17.49
N TYR A 207 7.13 1.51 17.77
CA TYR A 207 7.25 2.73 16.96
C TYR A 207 8.25 3.71 17.59
N HIS A 208 9.48 3.25 17.81
CA HIS A 208 10.59 4.11 18.21
C HIS A 208 11.77 3.82 17.29
N SER A 209 12.51 4.85 16.88
CA SER A 209 13.62 4.73 15.92
C SER A 209 14.73 3.78 16.39
N THR A 210 14.90 3.63 17.70
CA THR A 210 15.87 2.71 18.31
C THR A 210 15.33 1.30 18.52
N CYS A 211 14.05 1.06 18.27
CA CYS A 211 13.43 -0.21 18.58
C CYS A 211 13.29 -1.08 17.33
N MET A 212 14.37 -1.77 17.03
CA MET A 212 14.42 -2.81 16.01
C MET A 212 13.89 -4.12 16.60
N ARG A 213 12.96 -4.78 15.89
CA ARG A 213 12.54 -6.15 16.18
C ARG A 213 13.03 -7.07 15.08
N LYS A 214 13.37 -8.31 15.42
CA LYS A 214 13.59 -9.34 14.39
C LYS A 214 12.24 -9.85 13.90
N ARG A 215 12.17 -10.33 12.66
CA ARG A 215 10.94 -10.89 12.08
C ARG A 215 10.21 -11.91 12.98
N PRO A 216 10.87 -12.89 13.63
CA PRO A 216 10.18 -13.86 14.48
C PRO A 216 9.59 -13.25 15.77
N GLU A 217 10.07 -12.07 16.16
CA GLU A 217 9.62 -11.37 17.37
C GLU A 217 8.32 -10.60 17.14
N VAL A 218 7.99 -10.25 15.89
CA VAL A 218 6.79 -9.48 15.57
C VAL A 218 5.60 -10.42 15.48
N GLN A 219 4.64 -10.27 16.38
CA GLN A 219 3.45 -11.09 16.35
C GLN A 219 2.61 -10.82 15.09
N PRO A 220 2.00 -11.87 14.49
CA PRO A 220 1.05 -11.71 13.41
C PRO A 220 -0.08 -10.74 13.82
N LEU A 221 -0.55 -9.94 12.85
CA LEU A 221 -1.61 -8.96 13.10
C LEU A 221 -2.87 -9.60 13.72
N THR A 222 -3.12 -10.85 13.35
CA THR A 222 -4.28 -11.66 13.72
C THR A 222 -4.28 -12.09 15.19
N ALA A 223 -3.11 -12.20 15.82
CA ALA A 223 -3.00 -12.50 17.24
C ALA A 223 -3.54 -11.36 18.11
N ALA A 224 -3.15 -10.09 17.87
CA ALA A 224 -3.67 -8.98 18.67
C ALA A 224 -4.92 -8.28 18.12
N ILE A 225 -5.51 -8.77 17.03
CA ILE A 225 -6.89 -8.40 16.74
C ILE A 225 -7.83 -9.00 17.81
N GLY A 226 -7.46 -10.16 18.40
CA GLY A 226 -8.14 -10.69 19.59
C GLY A 226 -8.13 -9.69 20.75
N ASP A 227 -6.96 -9.11 21.04
CA ASP A 227 -6.77 -8.15 22.15
C ASP A 227 -7.40 -6.77 21.91
N VAL A 228 -7.60 -6.35 20.65
CA VAL A 228 -8.26 -5.07 20.32
C VAL A 228 -9.78 -5.22 20.24
N ALA A 229 -10.28 -6.44 19.99
CA ALA A 229 -11.71 -6.75 19.98
C ALA A 229 -12.26 -7.04 21.39
N GLY A 230 -11.43 -7.55 22.30
CA GLY A 230 -11.72 -7.61 23.73
C GLY A 230 -11.43 -6.25 24.36
N GLY A 231 -12.47 -5.49 24.67
CA GLY A 231 -12.30 -4.21 25.36
C GLY A 231 -11.45 -4.35 26.60
N ILE A 232 -10.68 -3.30 26.91
CA ILE A 232 -10.23 -3.02 28.26
C ILE A 232 -11.48 -3.00 29.14
N THR A 233 -11.73 -4.09 29.85
CA THR A 233 -12.59 -4.12 31.01
C THR A 233 -11.68 -3.98 32.23
N GLU A 234 -11.97 -3.00 33.10
CA GLU A 234 -11.46 -3.00 34.48
C GLU A 234 -11.88 -4.33 35.10
N SER A 235 -10.92 -5.05 35.71
CA SER A 235 -11.08 -6.42 36.23
C SER A 235 -10.93 -7.48 35.14
N ASP A 236 -9.73 -7.99 34.92
CA ASP A 236 -9.44 -9.37 35.31
C ASP A 236 -7.96 -9.73 35.07
N VAL A 237 -7.29 -10.01 36.17
CA VAL A 237 -6.09 -10.83 36.26
C VAL A 237 -6.57 -12.28 36.22
N VAL A 238 -5.98 -13.14 35.37
CA VAL A 238 -5.55 -14.52 35.69
C VAL A 238 -5.20 -15.31 34.41
N SER A 239 -4.03 -15.94 34.51
CA SER A 239 -3.46 -17.13 33.84
C SER A 239 -3.49 -17.29 32.32
N ALA A 240 -2.26 -17.24 31.79
CA ALA A 240 -1.80 -17.93 30.61
C ALA A 240 -1.90 -19.45 30.80
N ASP A 241 -2.53 -20.13 29.85
CA ASP A 241 -2.02 -21.35 29.22
C ASP A 241 -2.93 -21.71 28.02
N ASP A 242 -2.32 -22.23 26.96
CA ASP A 242 -2.91 -22.67 25.68
C ASP A 242 -3.59 -21.60 24.79
N VAL A 243 -2.99 -21.26 23.64
CA VAL A 243 -3.55 -21.58 22.30
C VAL A 243 -2.46 -21.48 21.22
N GLY A 244 -2.36 -22.53 20.40
CA GLY A 244 -1.45 -22.66 19.27
C GLY A 244 -1.63 -21.67 18.12
N ALA A 245 -0.56 -21.55 17.34
CA ALA A 245 -0.37 -20.65 16.22
C ALA A 245 -1.47 -20.76 15.13
N LEU A 246 -2.26 -19.69 14.97
CA LEU A 246 -3.12 -19.50 13.81
C LEU A 246 -2.42 -18.69 12.72
N ASN A 247 -1.90 -19.44 11.75
CA ASN A 247 -1.22 -18.96 10.55
C ASN A 247 -2.26 -18.48 9.52
N LEU A 248 -2.53 -17.17 9.46
CA LEU A 248 -3.56 -16.60 8.55
C LEU A 248 -3.09 -16.47 7.09
N THR A 249 -2.04 -17.20 6.70
CA THR A 249 -1.66 -17.45 5.30
C THR A 249 -2.15 -18.81 4.77
N ALA A 250 -2.87 -19.61 5.56
CA ALA A 250 -3.38 -20.92 5.14
C ALA A 250 -4.92 -21.08 5.21
N ALA A 251 -5.70 -20.00 5.15
CA ALA A 251 -7.17 -20.08 5.08
C ALA A 251 -7.71 -19.97 3.64
N ALA A 252 -7.09 -20.69 2.69
CA ALA A 252 -7.61 -20.81 1.32
C ALA A 252 -7.56 -22.24 0.73
N ALA A 253 -7.13 -23.26 1.48
CA ALA A 253 -7.16 -24.64 1.00
C ALA A 253 -7.21 -25.66 2.15
N ALA A 254 -8.35 -25.76 2.82
CA ALA A 254 -8.81 -26.99 3.46
C ALA A 254 -10.29 -26.82 3.80
N GLY A 255 -11.14 -27.64 3.18
CA GLY A 255 -12.56 -27.71 3.52
C GLY A 255 -12.75 -28.16 4.96
N GLY A 256 -13.45 -27.34 5.74
CA GLY A 256 -13.84 -27.64 7.11
C GLY A 256 -14.83 -26.58 7.58
N ALA A 257 -16.08 -26.98 7.77
CA ALA A 257 -17.18 -26.12 8.18
C ALA A 257 -16.87 -25.36 9.49
N GLY A 258 -17.15 -24.05 9.50
CA GLY A 258 -16.95 -23.19 10.67
C GLY A 258 -17.42 -21.77 10.43
N ALA A 259 -18.72 -21.59 10.18
CA ALA A 259 -19.39 -20.31 10.10
C ALA A 259 -19.28 -19.56 11.44
N SER A 260 -18.49 -18.48 11.50
CA SER A 260 -18.53 -17.53 12.64
C SER A 260 -17.75 -16.22 12.40
N SER A 261 -16.70 -16.20 11.58
CA SER A 261 -15.91 -14.97 11.40
C SER A 261 -16.66 -13.82 10.70
N SER A 262 -17.66 -14.13 9.87
CA SER A 262 -18.56 -13.14 9.24
C SER A 262 -19.61 -12.56 10.21
N ALA A 263 -19.79 -13.15 11.40
CA ALA A 263 -20.79 -12.70 12.38
C ALA A 263 -20.28 -11.59 13.32
N SER A 264 -18.96 -11.44 13.49
CA SER A 264 -18.40 -10.38 14.34
C SER A 264 -18.46 -8.99 13.69
N ALA A 265 -18.58 -7.94 14.50
CA ALA A 265 -18.56 -6.55 14.01
C ALA A 265 -17.26 -6.21 13.28
N PHE A 266 -16.12 -6.69 13.79
CA PHE A 266 -14.82 -6.57 13.13
C PHE A 266 -14.79 -7.28 11.78
N GLY A 267 -15.31 -8.51 11.71
CA GLY A 267 -15.42 -9.27 10.46
C GLY A 267 -16.24 -8.53 9.39
N ARG A 268 -17.35 -7.90 9.78
CA ARG A 268 -18.16 -7.06 8.88
C ARG A 268 -17.39 -5.83 8.38
N ALA A 269 -16.66 -5.13 9.26
CA ALA A 269 -15.82 -3.99 8.86
C ALA A 269 -14.73 -4.40 7.86
N VAL A 270 -14.05 -5.53 8.10
CA VAL A 270 -13.06 -6.09 7.17
C VAL A 270 -13.69 -6.47 5.83
N ALA A 271 -14.86 -7.11 5.84
CA ALA A 271 -15.59 -7.45 4.62
C ALA A 271 -15.97 -6.19 3.81
N ALA A 272 -16.44 -5.14 4.49
CA ALA A 272 -16.76 -3.85 3.86
C ALA A 272 -15.52 -3.20 3.21
N LEU A 273 -14.36 -3.25 3.87
CA LEU A 273 -13.10 -2.78 3.28
C LEU A 273 -12.67 -3.63 2.09
N ARG A 274 -12.79 -4.96 2.16
CA ARG A 274 -12.48 -5.84 1.02
C ARG A 274 -13.31 -5.48 -0.19
N GLN A 275 -14.63 -5.32 -0.01
CA GLN A 275 -15.53 -4.90 -1.08
C GLN A 275 -15.16 -3.52 -1.64
N PHE A 276 -14.80 -2.57 -0.77
CA PHE A 276 -14.38 -1.23 -1.17
C PHE A 276 -13.07 -1.23 -1.99
N TYR A 277 -12.09 -2.05 -1.60
CA TYR A 277 -10.79 -2.11 -2.28
C TYR A 277 -10.76 -3.05 -3.50
N ALA A 278 -11.69 -4.00 -3.60
CA ALA A 278 -11.73 -5.00 -4.68
C ALA A 278 -11.53 -4.42 -6.10
N PRO A 279 -12.24 -3.37 -6.54
CA PRO A 279 -12.04 -2.82 -7.89
C PRO A 279 -10.60 -2.29 -8.10
N HIS A 280 -10.00 -1.72 -7.06
CA HIS A 280 -8.65 -1.17 -7.12
C HIS A 280 -7.59 -2.27 -7.11
N VAL A 281 -7.81 -3.35 -6.35
CA VAL A 281 -6.93 -4.53 -6.37
C VAL A 281 -7.04 -5.27 -7.71
N GLN A 282 -8.24 -5.38 -8.27
CA GLN A 282 -8.44 -5.92 -9.62
C GLN A 282 -7.63 -5.14 -10.65
N GLN A 283 -7.60 -3.80 -10.56
CA GLN A 283 -6.79 -2.98 -11.45
C GLN A 283 -5.29 -3.29 -11.35
N LEU A 284 -4.78 -3.60 -10.15
CA LEU A 284 -3.38 -4.04 -10.01
C LEU A 284 -3.12 -5.36 -10.74
N PHE A 285 -4.03 -6.33 -10.65
CA PHE A 285 -3.89 -7.58 -11.42
C PHE A 285 -3.98 -7.33 -12.92
N THR A 286 -4.88 -6.47 -13.38
CA THR A 286 -4.97 -6.07 -14.79
C THR A 286 -3.64 -5.50 -15.30
N TRP A 287 -3.01 -4.60 -14.54
CA TRP A 287 -1.69 -4.05 -14.91
C TRP A 287 -0.57 -5.08 -14.84
N ALA A 288 -0.64 -6.03 -13.91
CA ALA A 288 0.33 -7.11 -13.85
C ALA A 288 0.21 -8.10 -15.01
N ASP A 289 -1.03 -8.39 -15.42
CA ASP A 289 -1.32 -9.24 -16.59
C ASP A 289 -0.88 -8.54 -17.89
N GLN A 290 -0.86 -7.20 -17.91
CA GLN A 290 -0.25 -6.39 -18.98
C GLN A 290 1.29 -6.30 -18.90
N GLY A 291 1.91 -6.84 -17.86
CA GLY A 291 3.36 -6.81 -17.66
C GLY A 291 3.94 -5.43 -17.31
N VAL A 292 3.11 -4.46 -16.90
CA VAL A 292 3.59 -3.11 -16.54
C VAL A 292 3.98 -3.00 -15.05
N ILE A 293 3.49 -3.90 -14.21
CA ILE A 293 3.93 -4.10 -12.82
C ILE A 293 4.12 -5.60 -12.54
N PRO A 294 4.88 -6.01 -11.51
CA PRO A 294 4.92 -7.40 -11.10
C PRO A 294 3.55 -7.89 -10.61
N GLN A 295 3.35 -9.21 -10.63
CA GLN A 295 2.14 -9.84 -10.11
C GLN A 295 1.97 -9.54 -8.61
N PRO A 296 0.79 -9.03 -8.17
CA PRO A 296 0.48 -8.95 -6.76
C PRO A 296 0.48 -10.34 -6.10
N PRO A 297 0.64 -10.42 -4.77
CA PRO A 297 0.61 -11.70 -4.07
C PRO A 297 -0.64 -12.52 -4.44
N PRO A 298 -0.50 -13.80 -4.84
CA PRO A 298 -1.63 -14.61 -5.31
C PRO A 298 -2.79 -14.70 -4.31
N ALA A 299 -2.47 -14.68 -3.01
CA ALA A 299 -3.46 -14.69 -1.93
C ALA A 299 -4.45 -13.52 -2.01
N TRP A 300 -4.08 -12.38 -2.61
CA TRP A 300 -4.98 -11.24 -2.77
C TRP A 300 -6.17 -11.58 -3.69
N ARG A 301 -5.99 -12.44 -4.71
CA ARG A 301 -7.13 -12.82 -5.58
C ARG A 301 -8.26 -13.45 -4.77
N ALA A 302 -7.95 -14.42 -3.92
CA ALA A 302 -8.93 -15.07 -3.05
C ALA A 302 -9.55 -14.09 -2.03
N VAL A 303 -8.74 -13.24 -1.40
CA VAL A 303 -9.18 -12.28 -0.38
C VAL A 303 -10.17 -11.25 -0.94
N TYR A 304 -9.98 -10.82 -2.19
CA TYR A 304 -10.78 -9.78 -2.84
C TYR A 304 -11.82 -10.33 -3.83
N GLY A 305 -12.06 -11.65 -3.84
CA GLY A 305 -13.07 -12.27 -4.70
C GLY A 305 -12.78 -12.16 -6.20
N LEU A 306 -11.50 -12.10 -6.57
CA LEU A 306 -11.07 -11.99 -7.96
C LEU A 306 -10.91 -13.39 -8.57
N PRO A 307 -11.16 -13.55 -9.89
CA PRO A 307 -11.00 -14.84 -10.55
C PRO A 307 -9.56 -15.36 -10.40
N PRO A 308 -9.37 -16.69 -10.31
CA PRO A 308 -8.04 -17.28 -10.29
C PRO A 308 -7.29 -16.88 -11.56
N GLN A 309 -5.96 -16.80 -11.47
CA GLN A 309 -5.13 -16.53 -12.63
C GLN A 309 -5.35 -17.63 -13.67
N GLN A 310 -5.78 -17.27 -14.87
CA GLN A 310 -5.81 -18.21 -15.99
C GLN A 310 -4.37 -18.58 -16.31
N GLN A 311 -4.03 -19.86 -16.26
CA GLN A 311 -2.72 -20.32 -16.72
C GLN A 311 -2.57 -19.93 -18.20
N PRO A 312 -1.41 -19.40 -18.62
CA PRO A 312 -1.19 -19.15 -20.04
C PRO A 312 -1.41 -20.46 -20.78
N ALA A 313 -2.22 -20.42 -21.84
CA ALA A 313 -2.38 -21.56 -22.74
C ALA A 313 -0.98 -21.90 -23.29
N GLY A 314 -0.47 -23.07 -22.88
CA GLY A 314 0.86 -23.56 -23.24
C GLY A 314 1.00 -23.93 -24.71
#